data_AF-A0A7S0Q176-F1
#
_entry.id   AF-A0A7S0Q176-F1
#
_cell.length_a   1.000
_cell.length_b   1.000
_cell.length_c   1.000
_cell.angle_alpha   90.00
_cell.angle_beta   90.00
_cell.angle_gamma   90.00
#
_symmetry.space_group_name_H-M   'P 1'
#
loop_
_entity.id
_entity.type
_entity.pdbx_description
1 polymer ?
#
loop_
_entity_poly.entity_id
_entity_poly.type
_entity_poly.pdbx_seq_one_letter_code
_entity_poly.pdbx_strand_id
1 'polypeptide(L)'
;AAPGGPGFVLATFANSALEDHLTNFVAHATRVRIPFLIGAVDESAFAKLSAEGTPSYRTPLALEQYSLDGSNSHASGSWKKFAGMRTGEVRKIVELGYSVLHSDIDVIWLRNPSPFLMCMGEGVEEFAQGKRFECQPMLAADVAVSSDNMSPGKDTEGRAGYSAGGTFNTGLLFIRSTPKGLHFVREWNENVVRPPRGSRFSALTSDQQVFNHMMRKPNTWPGISAPKGATVMKGWDDQVLLGALPMALFMNGHGYFVQAAHARLGVVPMAVHATYSLDNHDGVAKRQRFKEAGIWRAHPADYYEGRFLALNASLPAEVQERIAHYKSRGEPPSNIEVHERALTAYVRELRDGLALARALGRTLVLPRWMCFCDRMWSGSDDIFHFGCMYPGSQDGNFVPFTCPMDHVLSPAAWARAGIKYRDAVFVEEGGFARRGALADLAVIDRVDYESSPAASRPAAVLPTGMSDAEAKALLQPLAAVPVLRLPHARGLLCRIEDAAEADALNALISSLLRVPQWCAKCFQPCEKELARWLSQETIREGAAWGGSSFCMRSPIVPQYRTGQCVSNLEVSRSA
;
A
#
# COMPACT_ATOMS: atom_id res chain seq x y z
N ALA A 1 -31.15 18.69 -10.36
CA ALA A 1 -30.41 19.96 -10.39
C ALA A 1 -31.17 20.95 -11.26
N ALA A 2 -31.22 22.23 -10.88
CA ALA A 2 -31.62 23.27 -11.82
C ALA A 2 -30.56 23.35 -12.95
N PRO A 3 -30.96 23.57 -14.22
CA PRO A 3 -30.01 23.83 -15.29
C PRO A 3 -29.30 25.17 -15.01
N GLY A 4 -27.96 25.15 -14.89
CA GLY A 4 -27.15 26.39 -14.86
C GLY A 4 -26.08 26.55 -13.76
N GLY A 5 -25.83 25.57 -12.88
CA GLY A 5 -24.65 25.57 -12.00
C GLY A 5 -23.46 24.84 -12.64
N PRO A 6 -22.18 25.21 -12.38
CA PRO A 6 -21.03 24.49 -12.91
C PRO A 6 -21.04 23.05 -12.41
N GLY A 7 -21.17 22.08 -13.32
CA GLY A 7 -21.26 20.66 -12.96
C GLY A 7 -19.97 20.17 -12.30
N PHE A 8 -20.06 19.14 -11.46
CA PHE A 8 -18.90 18.43 -10.90
C PHE A 8 -18.68 17.13 -11.68
N VAL A 9 -17.43 16.81 -11.99
CA VAL A 9 -17.07 15.51 -12.58
C VAL A 9 -15.73 15.02 -12.05
N LEU A 10 -15.69 13.74 -11.66
CA LEU A 10 -14.47 12.99 -11.39
C LEU A 10 -13.91 12.47 -12.71
N ALA A 11 -12.70 12.91 -13.09
CA ALA A 11 -12.06 12.52 -14.34
C ALA A 11 -10.80 11.67 -14.06
N THR A 12 -10.72 10.51 -14.71
CA THR A 12 -9.53 9.65 -14.69
C THR A 12 -9.16 9.17 -16.08
N PHE A 13 -7.94 8.65 -16.23
CA PHE A 13 -7.37 8.20 -17.50
C PHE A 13 -6.66 6.87 -17.28
N ALA A 14 -7.02 5.86 -18.06
CA ALA A 14 -6.44 4.52 -17.92
C ALA A 14 -6.33 3.81 -19.27
N ASN A 15 -5.35 2.91 -19.36
CA ASN A 15 -5.15 2.00 -20.48
C ASN A 15 -5.53 0.56 -20.05
N SER A 16 -5.54 -0.35 -21.01
CA SER A 16 -5.87 -1.76 -20.78
C SER A 16 -4.86 -2.51 -19.90
N ALA A 17 -3.62 -2.01 -19.75
CA ALA A 17 -2.63 -2.61 -18.84
C ALA A 17 -3.02 -2.50 -17.35
N LEU A 18 -3.94 -1.60 -17.01
CA LEU A 18 -4.49 -1.40 -15.66
C LEU A 18 -5.98 -1.76 -15.59
N GLU A 19 -6.43 -2.72 -16.41
CA GLU A 19 -7.84 -3.12 -16.54
C GLU A 19 -8.52 -3.43 -15.20
N ASP A 20 -7.81 -4.10 -14.30
CA ASP A 20 -8.33 -4.50 -13.00
C ASP A 20 -8.45 -3.32 -12.02
N HIS A 21 -7.54 -2.34 -12.08
CA HIS A 21 -7.66 -1.07 -11.36
C HIS A 21 -8.82 -0.25 -11.91
N LEU A 22 -8.98 -0.25 -13.24
CA LEU A 22 -10.10 0.39 -13.90
C LEU A 22 -11.44 -0.20 -13.44
N THR A 23 -11.55 -1.52 -13.43
CA THR A 23 -12.73 -2.24 -12.92
C THR A 23 -12.99 -1.90 -11.44
N ASN A 24 -11.93 -1.88 -10.63
CA ASN A 24 -12.02 -1.54 -9.20
C ASN A 24 -12.46 -0.09 -8.97
N PHE A 25 -11.89 0.86 -9.72
CA PHE A 25 -12.25 2.28 -9.68
C PHE A 25 -13.72 2.49 -10.01
N VAL A 26 -14.19 1.91 -11.12
CA VAL A 26 -15.58 2.01 -11.57
C VAL A 26 -16.54 1.45 -10.52
N ALA A 27 -16.22 0.29 -9.94
CA ALA A 27 -17.04 -0.33 -8.91
C ALA A 27 -17.22 0.59 -7.68
N HIS A 28 -16.14 1.25 -7.23
CA HIS A 28 -16.20 2.18 -6.10
C HIS A 28 -16.91 3.48 -6.45
N ALA A 29 -16.52 4.15 -7.54
CA ALA A 29 -17.11 5.42 -7.97
C ALA A 29 -18.63 5.30 -8.21
N THR A 30 -19.07 4.18 -8.81
CA THR A 30 -20.48 3.87 -9.01
C THR A 30 -21.20 3.63 -7.69
N ARG A 31 -20.62 2.81 -6.79
CA ARG A 31 -21.21 2.50 -5.47
C ARG A 31 -21.46 3.77 -4.64
N VAL A 32 -20.56 4.73 -4.70
CA VAL A 32 -20.67 6.01 -3.96
C VAL A 32 -21.30 7.13 -4.78
N ARG A 33 -21.86 6.81 -5.96
CA ARG A 33 -22.65 7.72 -6.82
C ARG A 33 -21.90 9.00 -7.19
N ILE A 34 -20.62 8.90 -7.50
CA ILE A 34 -19.85 10.04 -7.99
C ILE A 34 -20.15 10.21 -9.49
N PRO A 35 -20.49 11.41 -9.99
CA PRO A 35 -20.49 11.66 -11.43
C PRO A 35 -19.05 11.55 -11.94
N PHE A 36 -18.75 10.57 -12.79
CA PHE A 36 -17.40 10.35 -13.30
C PHE A 36 -17.37 10.19 -14.83
N LEU A 37 -16.19 10.44 -15.40
CA LEU A 37 -15.89 10.25 -16.82
C LEU A 37 -14.49 9.67 -16.98
N ILE A 38 -14.35 8.65 -17.82
CA ILE A 38 -13.06 7.97 -18.05
C ILE A 38 -12.56 8.25 -19.45
N GLY A 39 -11.37 8.86 -19.56
CA GLY A 39 -10.63 8.94 -20.81
C GLY A 39 -9.87 7.63 -21.05
N ALA A 40 -10.33 6.82 -21.99
CA ALA A 40 -9.65 5.60 -22.39
C ALA A 40 -8.39 5.95 -23.20
N VAL A 41 -7.24 5.47 -22.74
CA VAL A 41 -5.91 5.78 -23.31
C VAL A 41 -5.57 4.87 -24.49
N ASP A 42 -6.23 3.71 -24.59
CA ASP A 42 -6.15 2.80 -25.74
C ASP A 42 -7.54 2.28 -26.13
N GLU A 43 -7.63 1.65 -27.31
CA GLU A 43 -8.90 1.14 -27.85
C GLU A 43 -9.46 -0.03 -27.03
N SER A 44 -8.59 -0.89 -26.49
CA SER A 44 -8.99 -2.04 -25.67
C SER A 44 -9.72 -1.61 -24.39
N ALA A 45 -9.21 -0.58 -23.70
CA ALA A 45 -9.86 0.01 -22.53
C ALA A 45 -11.20 0.64 -22.93
N PHE A 46 -11.26 1.36 -24.05
CA PHE A 46 -12.51 1.97 -24.52
C PHE A 46 -13.58 0.93 -24.86
N ALA A 47 -13.21 -0.14 -25.57
CA ALA A 47 -14.12 -1.21 -25.95
C ALA A 47 -14.71 -1.91 -24.72
N LYS A 48 -13.88 -2.22 -23.72
CA LYS A 48 -14.33 -2.78 -22.44
C LYS A 48 -15.30 -1.85 -21.71
N LEU A 49 -14.91 -0.59 -21.49
CA LEU A 49 -15.73 0.39 -20.79
C LEU A 49 -17.07 0.62 -21.47
N SER A 50 -17.07 0.68 -22.80
CA SER A 50 -18.28 0.81 -23.62
C SER A 50 -19.20 -0.40 -23.49
N ALA A 51 -18.64 -1.62 -23.52
CA ALA A 51 -19.40 -2.86 -23.34
C ALA A 51 -20.04 -2.95 -21.95
N GLU A 52 -19.38 -2.40 -20.94
CA GLU A 52 -19.87 -2.34 -19.55
C GLU A 52 -20.84 -1.15 -19.32
N GLY A 53 -21.10 -0.31 -20.34
CA GLY A 53 -21.95 0.88 -20.22
C GLY A 53 -21.33 2.00 -19.35
N THR A 54 -20.02 1.97 -19.15
CA THR A 54 -19.30 2.92 -18.30
C THR A 54 -19.08 4.25 -19.03
N PRO A 55 -19.41 5.41 -18.44
CA PRO A 55 -19.18 6.73 -19.04
C PRO A 55 -17.71 6.94 -19.43
N SER A 56 -17.45 6.87 -20.73
CA SER A 56 -16.08 6.88 -21.26
C SER A 56 -15.99 7.45 -22.67
N TYR A 57 -14.79 7.86 -23.07
CA TYR A 57 -14.50 8.36 -24.41
C TYR A 57 -13.06 7.99 -24.81
N ARG A 58 -12.78 8.00 -26.11
CA ARG A 58 -11.44 7.81 -26.66
C ARG A 58 -10.61 9.09 -26.50
N THR A 59 -9.46 8.98 -25.85
CA THR A 59 -8.48 10.08 -25.80
C THR A 59 -7.74 10.23 -27.14
N PRO A 60 -7.03 11.36 -27.37
CA PRO A 60 -6.16 11.48 -28.55
C PRO A 60 -5.16 10.34 -28.69
N LEU A 61 -4.59 9.84 -27.58
CA LEU A 61 -3.65 8.71 -27.61
C LEU A 61 -4.30 7.41 -28.07
N ALA A 62 -5.56 7.15 -27.69
CA ALA A 62 -6.29 5.98 -28.18
C ALA A 62 -6.51 6.06 -29.70
N LEU A 63 -6.84 7.25 -30.22
CA LEU A 63 -7.04 7.49 -31.64
C LEU A 63 -5.75 7.36 -32.46
N GLU A 64 -4.61 7.72 -31.87
CA GLU A 64 -3.27 7.56 -32.45
C GLU A 64 -2.74 6.11 -32.38
N GLN A 65 -3.51 5.17 -31.82
CA GLN A 65 -3.06 3.80 -31.52
C GLN A 65 -1.76 3.76 -30.71
N TYR A 66 -1.63 4.73 -29.81
CA TYR A 66 -0.42 4.93 -29.04
C TYR A 66 -0.30 3.87 -27.94
N SER A 67 0.85 3.19 -27.87
CA SER A 67 1.18 2.30 -26.75
C SER A 67 2.09 3.04 -25.77
N LEU A 68 1.69 3.07 -24.50
CA LEU A 68 2.64 3.38 -23.43
C LEU A 68 3.67 2.26 -23.38
N ASP A 69 4.95 2.60 -23.21
CA ASP A 69 6.07 1.65 -23.20
C ASP A 69 6.14 0.81 -21.90
N GLY A 70 5.17 0.98 -21.00
CA GLY A 70 5.12 0.29 -19.71
C GLY A 70 6.20 0.74 -18.72
N SER A 71 6.97 1.79 -19.03
CA SER A 71 7.97 2.31 -18.10
C SER A 71 7.30 3.09 -16.97
N ASN A 72 7.62 2.75 -15.71
CA ASN A 72 7.28 3.55 -14.54
C ASN A 72 8.18 4.78 -14.38
N SER A 73 9.04 5.06 -15.38
CA SER A 73 9.92 6.21 -15.35
C SER A 73 9.14 7.45 -15.76
N HIS A 74 8.87 8.32 -14.79
CA HIS A 74 8.30 9.65 -15.03
C HIS A 74 9.15 10.54 -15.96
N ALA A 75 10.32 10.08 -16.40
CA ALA A 75 11.24 10.78 -17.30
C ALA A 75 11.22 10.24 -18.75
N SER A 76 10.43 9.21 -19.08
CA SER A 76 10.36 8.70 -20.45
C SER A 76 9.61 9.66 -21.38
N GLY A 77 10.00 9.68 -22.66
CA GLY A 77 9.28 10.46 -23.68
C GLY A 77 7.81 10.05 -23.81
N SER A 78 7.52 8.79 -23.48
CA SER A 78 6.17 8.24 -23.50
C SER A 78 5.31 8.76 -22.34
N TRP A 79 5.88 8.89 -21.14
CA TRP A 79 5.23 9.50 -19.99
C TRP A 79 4.90 10.97 -20.24
N LYS A 80 5.81 11.72 -20.85
CA LYS A 80 5.57 13.15 -21.17
C LYS A 80 4.39 13.33 -22.13
N LYS A 81 4.22 12.44 -23.11
CA LYS A 81 3.04 12.43 -24.00
C LYS A 81 1.75 12.14 -23.22
N PHE A 82 1.78 11.17 -22.31
CA PHE A 82 0.64 10.87 -21.44
C PHE A 82 0.28 12.02 -20.51
N ALA A 83 1.27 12.62 -19.84
CA ALA A 83 1.09 13.80 -18.98
C ALA A 83 0.49 14.98 -19.78
N GLY A 84 0.97 15.20 -21.01
CA GLY A 84 0.40 16.19 -21.91
C GLY A 84 -1.05 15.92 -22.29
N MET A 85 -1.37 14.67 -22.62
CA MET A 85 -2.75 14.27 -22.92
C MET A 85 -3.67 14.45 -21.71
N ARG A 86 -3.33 13.89 -20.54
CA ARG A 86 -4.21 13.96 -19.35
C ARG A 86 -4.49 15.39 -18.93
N THR A 87 -3.47 16.26 -18.92
CA THR A 87 -3.66 17.69 -18.56
C THR A 87 -4.48 18.44 -19.61
N GLY A 88 -4.30 18.11 -20.89
CA GLY A 88 -5.07 18.67 -22.00
C GLY A 88 -6.55 18.26 -21.97
N GLU A 89 -6.84 17.00 -21.68
CA GLU A 89 -8.22 16.52 -21.53
C GLU A 89 -8.90 17.11 -20.30
N VAL A 90 -8.21 17.22 -19.16
CA VAL A 90 -8.73 17.93 -17.97
C VAL A 90 -9.06 19.39 -18.31
N ARG A 91 -8.17 20.09 -19.02
CA ARG A 91 -8.41 21.45 -19.51
C ARG A 91 -9.70 21.54 -20.34
N LYS A 92 -9.90 20.65 -21.30
CA LYS A 92 -11.10 20.65 -22.16
C LYS A 92 -12.39 20.53 -21.34
N ILE A 93 -12.39 19.66 -20.34
CA ILE A 93 -13.56 19.45 -19.47
C ILE A 93 -13.84 20.71 -18.63
N VAL A 94 -12.80 21.38 -18.10
CA VAL A 94 -12.96 22.67 -17.40
C VAL A 94 -13.45 23.77 -18.36
N GLU A 95 -12.95 23.81 -19.60
CA GLU A 95 -13.40 24.75 -20.64
C GLU A 95 -14.88 24.57 -21.02
N LEU A 96 -15.44 23.36 -20.85
CA LEU A 96 -16.86 23.08 -21.02
C LEU A 96 -17.74 23.55 -19.84
N GLY A 97 -17.15 24.10 -18.78
CA GLY A 97 -17.88 24.64 -17.63
C GLY A 97 -18.00 23.69 -16.43
N TYR A 98 -17.29 22.56 -16.42
CA TYR A 98 -17.30 21.60 -15.31
C TYR A 98 -16.15 21.86 -14.34
N SER A 99 -16.44 21.81 -13.03
CA SER A 99 -15.40 21.66 -12.01
C SER A 99 -14.93 20.21 -11.99
N VAL A 100 -13.64 19.99 -12.18
CA VAL A 100 -13.05 18.67 -12.41
C VAL A 100 -12.28 18.23 -11.18
N LEU A 101 -12.58 17.05 -10.66
CA LEU A 101 -11.68 16.32 -9.78
C LEU A 101 -10.87 15.35 -10.61
N HIS A 102 -9.63 15.70 -10.90
CA HIS A 102 -8.68 14.84 -11.56
C HIS A 102 -8.15 13.78 -10.59
N SER A 103 -8.26 12.51 -10.97
CA SER A 103 -7.88 11.36 -10.15
C SER A 103 -6.98 10.40 -10.92
N ASP A 104 -5.92 9.92 -10.28
CA ASP A 104 -5.23 8.71 -10.73
C ASP A 104 -6.17 7.49 -10.60
N ILE A 105 -5.87 6.44 -11.36
CA ILE A 105 -6.70 5.22 -11.41
C ILE A 105 -6.50 4.31 -10.19
N ASP A 106 -5.38 4.46 -9.49
CA ASP A 106 -5.05 3.81 -8.22
C ASP A 106 -5.49 4.63 -7.00
N VAL A 107 -6.60 5.35 -7.16
CA VAL A 107 -7.36 5.98 -6.08
C VAL A 107 -8.68 5.23 -5.89
N ILE A 108 -8.97 4.82 -4.66
CA ILE A 108 -10.27 4.25 -4.30
C ILE A 108 -11.15 5.29 -3.63
N TRP A 109 -12.40 5.39 -4.09
CA TRP A 109 -13.42 6.29 -3.55
C TRP A 109 -14.34 5.55 -2.57
N LEU A 110 -14.17 5.81 -1.27
CA LEU A 110 -15.00 5.22 -0.22
C LEU A 110 -16.27 6.04 0.06
N ARG A 111 -16.28 7.32 -0.31
CA ARG A 111 -17.43 8.23 -0.19
C ARG A 111 -17.44 9.22 -1.35
N ASN A 112 -18.62 9.82 -1.60
CA ASN A 112 -18.74 10.89 -2.58
C ASN A 112 -18.05 12.18 -2.06
N PRO A 113 -17.10 12.77 -2.80
CA PRO A 113 -16.38 13.97 -2.35
C PRO A 113 -17.14 15.28 -2.64
N SER A 114 -18.19 15.24 -3.45
CA SER A 114 -18.94 16.44 -3.89
C SER A 114 -19.46 17.29 -2.72
N PRO A 115 -20.03 16.71 -1.64
CA PRO A 115 -20.54 17.50 -0.51
C PRO A 115 -19.47 18.34 0.17
N PHE A 116 -18.21 17.93 0.15
CA PHE A 116 -17.09 18.68 0.70
C PHE A 116 -16.48 19.68 -0.31
N LEU A 117 -16.23 19.24 -1.55
CA LEU A 117 -15.56 20.08 -2.56
C LEU A 117 -16.46 21.18 -3.12
N MET A 118 -17.75 20.89 -3.27
CA MET A 118 -18.76 21.80 -3.79
C MET A 118 -19.59 22.45 -2.69
N CYS A 119 -19.43 22.02 -1.43
CA CYS A 119 -20.16 22.50 -0.26
C CYS A 119 -21.68 22.57 -0.49
N MET A 120 -22.23 21.54 -1.14
CA MET A 120 -23.63 21.44 -1.52
C MET A 120 -24.04 19.98 -1.72
N GLY A 121 -25.34 19.70 -1.69
CA GLY A 121 -25.90 18.37 -1.89
C GLY A 121 -26.09 17.57 -0.60
N GLU A 122 -26.45 16.30 -0.75
CA GLU A 122 -26.68 15.36 0.37
C GLU A 122 -25.38 15.11 1.15
N GLY A 123 -25.43 15.16 2.48
CA GLY A 123 -24.26 14.93 3.35
C GLY A 123 -23.44 16.19 3.65
N VAL A 124 -23.84 17.37 3.18
CA VAL A 124 -23.13 18.64 3.42
C VAL A 124 -23.13 19.05 4.89
N GLU A 125 -24.12 18.62 5.67
CA GLU A 125 -24.27 18.87 7.10
C GLU A 125 -23.12 18.32 7.95
N GLU A 126 -22.40 17.30 7.47
CA GLU A 126 -21.17 16.80 8.08
C GLU A 126 -20.04 17.83 8.03
N PHE A 127 -20.07 18.72 7.03
CA PHE A 127 -19.03 19.71 6.74
C PHE A 127 -19.48 21.15 7.00
N ALA A 128 -20.56 21.32 7.76
CA ALA A 128 -21.07 22.63 8.16
C ALA A 128 -20.08 23.39 9.06
N GLN A 129 -20.37 24.68 9.30
CA GLN A 129 -19.57 25.51 10.21
C GLN A 129 -19.47 24.89 11.61
N GLY A 130 -18.28 24.96 12.22
CA GLY A 130 -18.00 24.37 13.53
C GLY A 130 -17.72 22.87 13.50
N LYS A 131 -17.78 22.22 12.33
CA LYS A 131 -17.37 20.82 12.16
C LYS A 131 -15.86 20.71 12.00
N ARG A 132 -15.33 19.51 12.22
CA ARG A 132 -13.89 19.22 12.12
C ARG A 132 -13.32 19.56 10.73
N PHE A 133 -14.10 19.28 9.69
CA PHE A 133 -13.76 19.57 8.31
C PHE A 133 -14.85 20.46 7.71
N GLU A 134 -14.61 21.76 7.64
CA GLU A 134 -15.60 22.70 7.09
C GLU A 134 -15.46 22.79 5.56
N CYS A 135 -16.57 22.69 4.82
CA CYS A 135 -16.55 22.82 3.36
C CYS A 135 -16.55 24.27 2.87
N GLN A 136 -17.05 25.22 3.69
CA GLN A 136 -17.18 26.63 3.29
C GLN A 136 -15.84 27.26 2.85
N PRO A 137 -14.73 27.09 3.58
CA PRO A 137 -13.42 27.58 3.12
C PRO A 137 -12.98 26.99 1.77
N MET A 138 -13.41 25.78 1.43
CA MET A 138 -13.05 25.11 0.18
C MET A 138 -13.75 25.73 -1.05
N LEU A 139 -14.87 26.43 -0.87
CA LEU A 139 -15.53 27.18 -1.96
C LEU A 139 -14.65 28.29 -2.52
N ALA A 140 -13.77 28.86 -1.70
CA ALA A 140 -12.83 29.90 -2.13
C ALA A 140 -11.65 29.36 -2.96
N ALA A 141 -11.41 28.04 -2.93
CA ALA A 141 -10.33 27.43 -3.69
C ALA A 141 -10.67 27.42 -5.20
N ASP A 142 -9.76 27.96 -6.02
CA ASP A 142 -9.78 27.82 -7.48
C ASP A 142 -9.26 26.44 -7.88
N VAL A 143 -8.30 25.94 -7.11
CA VAL A 143 -7.65 24.64 -7.25
C VAL A 143 -7.52 24.02 -5.86
N ALA A 144 -7.73 22.72 -5.69
CA ALA A 144 -7.41 22.04 -4.44
C ALA A 144 -6.66 20.73 -4.69
N VAL A 145 -5.68 20.42 -3.85
CA VAL A 145 -4.76 19.30 -4.10
C VAL A 145 -4.46 18.53 -2.82
N SER A 146 -4.22 17.22 -2.96
CA SER A 146 -3.70 16.39 -1.87
C SER A 146 -2.21 16.63 -1.61
N SER A 147 -1.70 16.17 -0.47
CA SER A 147 -0.27 16.24 -0.14
C SER A 147 0.30 14.87 0.25
N ASP A 148 1.58 14.71 -0.07
CA ASP A 148 2.45 13.60 0.34
C ASP A 148 3.15 13.90 1.68
N ASN A 149 2.50 14.69 2.53
CA ASN A 149 2.87 14.76 3.94
C ASN A 149 2.54 13.44 4.66
N MET A 150 2.99 13.26 5.89
CA MET A 150 2.82 11.98 6.60
C MET A 150 2.20 12.09 7.99
N SER A 151 1.74 13.27 8.41
CA SER A 151 1.02 13.44 9.69
C SER A 151 -0.45 13.85 9.45
N PRO A 152 -1.40 12.92 9.24
CA PRO A 152 -2.81 13.26 9.01
C PRO A 152 -3.49 14.04 10.17
N GLY A 153 -3.06 13.81 11.41
CA GLY A 153 -3.50 14.55 12.59
C GLY A 153 -2.97 15.98 12.59
N LYS A 154 -1.65 16.17 12.38
CA LYS A 154 -1.07 17.52 12.26
C LYS A 154 -1.61 18.27 11.04
N ASP A 155 -1.90 17.58 9.94
CA ASP A 155 -2.57 18.17 8.78
C ASP A 155 -3.98 18.65 9.12
N THR A 156 -4.73 17.87 9.91
CA THR A 156 -6.07 18.28 10.34
C THR A 156 -6.05 19.58 11.16
N GLU A 157 -5.03 19.77 12.00
CA GLU A 157 -4.87 20.97 12.85
C GLU A 157 -4.24 22.14 12.08
N GLY A 158 -3.16 21.89 11.35
CA GLY A 158 -2.36 22.89 10.65
C GLY A 158 -2.90 23.27 9.26
N ARG A 159 -3.79 22.45 8.70
CA ARG A 159 -4.51 22.65 7.44
C ARG A 159 -3.56 23.05 6.29
N ALA A 160 -3.89 24.11 5.54
CA ALA A 160 -3.08 24.59 4.42
C ALA A 160 -1.63 24.89 4.82
N GLY A 161 -1.40 25.39 6.05
CA GLY A 161 -0.06 25.68 6.54
C GLY A 161 0.81 24.43 6.71
N TYR A 162 0.24 23.32 7.16
CA TYR A 162 0.95 22.05 7.24
C TYR A 162 1.13 21.42 5.85
N SER A 163 0.07 21.38 5.05
CA SER A 163 0.10 20.92 3.66
C SER A 163 1.14 21.63 2.79
N ALA A 164 1.39 22.93 3.03
CA ALA A 164 2.45 23.69 2.36
C ALA A 164 3.85 23.10 2.55
N GLY A 165 4.10 22.42 3.67
CA GLY A 165 5.40 21.83 4.00
C GLY A 165 5.77 20.56 3.25
N GLY A 166 4.81 19.90 2.60
CA GLY A 166 5.00 18.65 1.86
C GLY A 166 4.85 18.82 0.35
N THR A 167 5.22 17.81 -0.42
CA THR A 167 4.98 17.79 -1.88
C THR A 167 3.48 17.63 -2.15
N PHE A 168 2.93 18.42 -3.08
CA PHE A 168 1.55 18.24 -3.53
C PHE A 168 1.45 17.10 -4.54
N ASN A 169 0.39 16.32 -4.47
CA ASN A 169 0.20 15.14 -5.31
C ASN A 169 -0.96 15.35 -6.30
N THR A 170 -0.65 15.33 -7.60
CA THR A 170 -1.63 15.63 -8.68
C THR A 170 -2.53 14.46 -9.03
N GLY A 171 -2.33 13.29 -8.41
CA GLY A 171 -3.26 12.15 -8.47
C GLY A 171 -4.60 12.42 -7.78
N LEU A 172 -4.72 13.51 -7.01
CA LEU A 172 -5.96 14.04 -6.46
C LEU A 172 -5.92 15.58 -6.56
N LEU A 173 -6.42 16.10 -7.68
CA LEU A 173 -6.39 17.52 -8.02
C LEU A 173 -7.77 18.01 -8.47
N PHE A 174 -8.39 18.84 -7.65
CA PHE A 174 -9.63 19.53 -7.98
C PHE A 174 -9.35 20.87 -8.65
N ILE A 175 -10.05 21.17 -9.74
CA ILE A 175 -10.00 22.43 -10.46
C ILE A 175 -11.42 22.96 -10.61
N ARG A 176 -11.70 24.12 -10.03
CA ARG A 176 -13.01 24.75 -10.10
C ARG A 176 -13.18 25.43 -11.46
N SER A 177 -14.38 25.32 -12.04
CA SER A 177 -14.72 26.04 -13.27
C SER A 177 -15.00 27.53 -13.00
N THR A 178 -13.97 28.26 -12.58
CA THR A 178 -13.95 29.72 -12.45
C THR A 178 -12.97 30.31 -13.47
N PRO A 179 -13.00 31.63 -13.76
CA PRO A 179 -11.99 32.26 -14.59
C PRO A 179 -10.55 31.97 -14.14
N LYS A 180 -10.31 31.88 -12.82
CA LYS A 180 -8.99 31.58 -12.25
C LYS A 180 -8.61 30.10 -12.36
N GLY A 181 -9.55 29.18 -12.12
CA GLY A 181 -9.30 27.75 -12.34
C GLY A 181 -9.05 27.43 -13.83
N LEU A 182 -9.77 28.10 -14.72
CA LEU A 182 -9.56 28.03 -16.17
C LEU A 182 -8.18 28.59 -16.57
N HIS A 183 -7.79 29.73 -16.00
CA HIS A 183 -6.45 30.30 -16.20
C HIS A 183 -5.36 29.32 -15.76
N PHE A 184 -5.50 28.77 -14.55
CA PHE A 184 -4.54 27.79 -14.04
C PHE A 184 -4.41 26.55 -14.92
N VAL A 185 -5.52 25.91 -15.31
CA VAL A 185 -5.44 24.65 -16.06
C VAL A 185 -4.82 24.83 -17.45
N ARG A 186 -5.00 26.02 -18.05
CA ARG A 186 -4.33 26.40 -19.31
C ARG A 186 -2.83 26.53 -19.12
N GLU A 187 -2.39 27.28 -18.11
CA GLU A 187 -0.96 27.45 -17.81
C GLU A 187 -0.31 26.15 -17.38
N TRP A 188 -1.00 25.30 -16.60
CA TRP A 188 -0.48 24.01 -16.19
C TRP A 188 -0.26 23.09 -17.39
N ASN A 189 -1.25 22.97 -18.27
CA ASN A 189 -1.11 22.19 -19.50
C ASN A 189 0.01 22.73 -20.40
N GLU A 190 0.09 24.04 -20.61
CA GLU A 190 1.13 24.64 -21.46
C GLU A 190 2.54 24.40 -20.88
N ASN A 191 2.72 24.57 -19.56
CA ASN A 191 4.00 24.31 -18.90
C ASN A 191 4.39 22.82 -18.88
N VAL A 192 3.42 21.89 -18.97
CA VAL A 192 3.69 20.46 -19.12
C VAL A 192 4.11 20.10 -20.55
N VAL A 193 3.34 20.57 -21.54
CA VAL A 193 3.51 20.13 -22.94
C VAL A 193 4.61 20.92 -23.64
N ARG A 194 4.64 22.25 -23.47
CA ARG A 194 5.53 23.18 -24.18
C ARG A 194 6.05 24.25 -23.23
N PRO A 195 6.79 23.88 -22.16
CA PRO A 195 7.37 24.86 -21.26
C PRO A 195 8.26 25.85 -22.04
N PRO A 196 8.19 27.16 -21.76
CA PRO A 196 9.07 28.13 -22.41
C PRO A 196 10.54 27.74 -22.25
N ARG A 197 11.32 27.88 -23.32
CA ARG A 197 12.75 27.51 -23.31
C ARG A 197 13.50 28.29 -22.23
N GLY A 198 14.25 27.60 -21.39
CA GLY A 198 14.99 28.20 -20.28
C GLY A 198 14.13 28.56 -19.06
N SER A 199 12.81 28.30 -19.08
CA SER A 199 11.97 28.43 -17.89
C SER A 199 12.31 27.36 -16.85
N ARG A 200 11.91 27.60 -15.59
CA ARG A 200 12.01 26.64 -14.48
C ARG A 200 11.25 25.32 -14.71
N PHE A 201 10.41 25.25 -15.74
CA PHE A 201 9.63 24.07 -16.09
C PHE A 201 10.31 23.20 -17.17
N SER A 202 11.29 23.75 -17.89
CA SER A 202 11.89 23.11 -19.07
C SER A 202 12.57 21.77 -18.79
N ALA A 203 13.12 21.59 -17.58
CA ALA A 203 13.77 20.35 -17.14
C ALA A 203 12.81 19.38 -16.43
N LEU A 204 11.55 19.77 -16.21
CA LEU A 204 10.59 18.95 -15.49
C LEU A 204 9.96 17.91 -16.41
N THR A 205 9.67 16.76 -15.84
CA THR A 205 9.31 15.54 -16.57
C THR A 205 7.90 15.06 -16.28
N SER A 206 7.30 15.48 -15.16
CA SER A 206 5.92 15.14 -14.79
C SER A 206 5.04 16.37 -14.55
N ASP A 207 3.74 16.18 -14.72
CA ASP A 207 2.70 17.15 -14.40
C ASP A 207 2.69 17.55 -12.91
N GLN A 208 3.01 16.62 -12.01
CA GLN A 208 3.19 16.88 -10.57
C GLN A 208 4.39 17.80 -10.28
N GLN A 209 5.53 17.57 -10.95
CA GLN A 209 6.69 18.43 -10.81
C GLN A 209 6.36 19.85 -11.27
N VAL A 210 5.74 19.99 -12.45
CA VAL A 210 5.30 21.28 -12.98
C VAL A 210 4.33 21.95 -12.02
N PHE A 211 3.32 21.23 -11.52
CA PHE A 211 2.35 21.75 -10.56
C PHE A 211 3.03 22.32 -9.30
N ASN A 212 3.93 21.56 -8.67
CA ASN A 212 4.64 22.01 -7.47
C ASN A 212 5.52 23.23 -7.75
N HIS A 213 6.18 23.29 -8.90
CA HIS A 213 6.98 24.46 -9.30
C HIS A 213 6.10 25.67 -9.61
N MET A 214 4.89 25.49 -10.14
CA MET A 214 3.93 26.59 -10.31
C MET A 214 3.48 27.13 -8.95
N MET A 215 3.10 26.25 -8.02
CA MET A 215 2.54 26.70 -6.74
C MET A 215 3.55 27.40 -5.83
N ARG A 216 4.85 27.17 -6.02
CA ARG A 216 5.91 27.62 -5.10
C ARG A 216 6.79 28.70 -5.72
N LYS A 217 7.31 29.59 -4.87
CA LYS A 217 8.39 30.52 -5.23
C LYS A 217 9.64 29.74 -5.63
N PRO A 218 10.36 30.13 -6.69
CA PRO A 218 11.59 29.47 -7.10
C PRO A 218 12.63 29.41 -5.97
N ASN A 219 13.40 28.31 -5.92
CA ASN A 219 14.54 28.13 -5.02
C ASN A 219 14.24 28.32 -3.52
N THR A 220 12.97 28.15 -3.12
CA THR A 220 12.54 28.32 -1.73
C THR A 220 11.68 27.12 -1.33
N TRP A 221 11.97 26.52 -0.18
CA TRP A 221 11.10 25.52 0.43
C TRP A 221 10.58 26.02 1.79
N PRO A 222 9.28 25.97 2.08
CA PRO A 222 8.20 25.51 1.19
C PRO A 222 7.91 26.47 0.03
N GLY A 223 8.35 27.74 0.09
CA GLY A 223 8.11 28.69 -1.02
C GLY A 223 6.64 29.06 -1.24
N ILE A 224 5.75 28.63 -0.34
CA ILE A 224 4.32 28.94 -0.27
C ILE A 224 3.94 28.92 1.22
N SER A 225 2.94 29.71 1.62
CA SER A 225 2.48 29.75 3.01
C SER A 225 1.00 30.07 3.10
N ALA A 226 0.41 29.74 4.25
CA ALA A 226 -0.97 30.04 4.57
C ALA A 226 -1.04 30.79 5.91
N PRO A 227 -2.01 31.69 6.11
CA PRO A 227 -2.35 32.17 7.45
C PRO A 227 -2.67 30.99 8.39
N LYS A 228 -2.37 31.15 9.68
CA LYS A 228 -2.63 30.11 10.69
C LYS A 228 -4.10 29.69 10.66
N GLY A 229 -4.37 28.39 10.52
CA GLY A 229 -5.73 27.82 10.49
C GLY A 229 -6.48 27.98 9.16
N ALA A 230 -5.86 28.59 8.13
CA ALA A 230 -6.46 28.68 6.82
C ALA A 230 -6.53 27.31 6.13
N THR A 231 -7.58 27.10 5.34
CA THR A 231 -7.75 25.89 4.49
C THR A 231 -7.29 26.14 3.05
N VAL A 232 -7.14 27.42 2.68
CA VAL A 232 -6.64 27.87 1.38
C VAL A 232 -5.39 28.71 1.57
N MET A 233 -4.53 28.70 0.56
CA MET A 233 -3.29 29.47 0.47
C MET A 233 -3.17 30.08 -0.92
N LYS A 234 -2.34 31.11 -1.06
CA LYS A 234 -2.08 31.70 -2.38
C LYS A 234 -1.04 30.88 -3.11
N GLY A 235 -1.33 30.50 -4.35
CA GLY A 235 -0.42 29.76 -5.23
C GLY A 235 -0.30 30.44 -6.58
N TRP A 236 0.68 29.99 -7.38
CA TRP A 236 0.96 30.51 -8.72
C TRP A 236 1.10 32.03 -8.75
N ASP A 237 2.09 32.56 -8.05
CA ASP A 237 2.37 34.00 -7.95
C ASP A 237 1.11 34.83 -7.59
N ASP A 238 0.37 34.36 -6.58
CA ASP A 238 -0.89 34.92 -6.08
C ASP A 238 -2.06 34.93 -7.08
N GLN A 239 -1.93 34.28 -8.24
CA GLN A 239 -2.96 34.25 -9.28
C GLN A 239 -4.13 33.31 -8.94
N VAL A 240 -3.90 32.27 -8.13
CA VAL A 240 -4.94 31.34 -7.68
C VAL A 240 -4.96 31.13 -6.17
N LEU A 241 -6.14 30.80 -5.66
CA LEU A 241 -6.29 30.24 -4.31
C LEU A 241 -6.22 28.71 -4.38
N LEU A 242 -5.20 28.17 -3.72
CA LEU A 242 -4.93 26.74 -3.59
C LEU A 242 -5.53 26.21 -2.27
N GLY A 243 -6.52 25.33 -2.35
CA GLY A 243 -7.01 24.55 -1.22
C GLY A 243 -6.13 23.33 -0.93
N ALA A 244 -5.92 23.04 0.35
CA ALA A 244 -5.34 21.77 0.77
C ALA A 244 -6.47 20.76 1.01
N LEU A 245 -6.45 19.63 0.31
CA LEU A 245 -7.35 18.52 0.59
C LEU A 245 -6.92 17.86 1.91
N PRO A 246 -7.78 17.83 2.95
CA PRO A 246 -7.38 17.30 4.25
C PRO A 246 -6.95 15.84 4.13
N MET A 247 -5.76 15.51 4.61
CA MET A 247 -5.21 14.16 4.53
C MET A 247 -6.12 13.13 5.19
N ALA A 248 -6.82 13.52 6.26
CA ALA A 248 -7.77 12.63 6.94
C ALA A 248 -8.98 12.23 6.07
N LEU A 249 -9.34 13.06 5.08
CA LEU A 249 -10.42 12.78 4.11
C LEU A 249 -9.87 12.23 2.78
N PHE A 250 -8.65 12.60 2.40
CA PHE A 250 -7.99 12.20 1.15
C PHE A 250 -6.63 11.58 1.49
N MET A 251 -6.65 10.33 1.95
CA MET A 251 -5.46 9.69 2.50
C MET A 251 -4.51 9.23 1.41
N ASN A 252 -3.22 9.51 1.60
CA ASN A 252 -2.15 8.81 0.90
C ASN A 252 -1.95 7.39 1.48
N GLY A 253 -1.16 6.58 0.78
CA GLY A 253 -1.07 5.17 1.11
C GLY A 253 -0.34 4.89 2.42
N HIS A 254 0.61 5.74 2.85
CA HIS A 254 1.25 5.58 4.16
C HIS A 254 0.24 5.83 5.29
N GLY A 255 -0.51 6.93 5.20
CA GLY A 255 -1.55 7.26 6.18
C GLY A 255 -2.65 6.19 6.30
N TYR A 256 -3.04 5.56 5.20
CA TYR A 256 -4.09 4.53 5.22
C TYR A 256 -3.57 3.12 5.54
N PHE A 257 -2.57 2.63 4.81
CA PHE A 257 -2.13 1.23 4.86
C PHE A 257 -1.07 0.93 5.93
N VAL A 258 -0.33 1.93 6.41
CA VAL A 258 0.72 1.76 7.42
C VAL A 258 0.25 2.31 8.76
N GLN A 259 -0.15 3.57 8.80
CA GLN A 259 -0.53 4.22 10.06
C GLN A 259 -1.93 3.84 10.56
N ALA A 260 -2.77 3.26 9.70
CA ALA A 260 -4.21 3.08 9.94
C ALA A 260 -4.87 4.38 10.48
N ALA A 261 -4.44 5.54 9.95
CA ALA A 261 -4.78 6.84 10.52
C ALA A 261 -6.28 7.10 10.54
N HIS A 262 -7.05 6.50 9.63
CA HIS A 262 -8.50 6.61 9.57
C HIS A 262 -9.16 6.05 10.83
N ALA A 263 -8.70 4.88 11.31
CA ALA A 263 -9.19 4.26 12.53
C ALA A 263 -8.80 5.11 13.76
N ARG A 264 -7.54 5.54 13.83
CA ARG A 264 -7.02 6.38 14.92
C ARG A 264 -7.75 7.72 15.02
N LEU A 265 -8.05 8.35 13.89
CA LEU A 265 -8.70 9.66 13.84
C LEU A 265 -10.23 9.55 13.88
N GLY A 266 -10.81 8.33 13.81
CA GLY A 266 -12.25 8.11 13.79
C GLY A 266 -12.93 8.69 12.54
N VAL A 267 -12.28 8.61 11.38
CA VAL A 267 -12.77 9.17 10.12
C VAL A 267 -12.91 8.07 9.08
N VAL A 268 -14.01 8.09 8.31
CA VAL A 268 -14.12 7.33 7.06
C VAL A 268 -13.68 8.24 5.91
N PRO A 269 -12.52 7.99 5.27
CA PRO A 269 -12.00 8.85 4.22
C PRO A 269 -12.96 8.91 3.02
N MET A 270 -12.85 9.97 2.22
CA MET A 270 -13.46 10.03 0.89
C MET A 270 -12.66 9.21 -0.12
N ALA A 271 -11.33 9.34 -0.07
CA ALA A 271 -10.43 8.71 -1.01
C ALA A 271 -9.21 8.09 -0.30
N VAL A 272 -8.69 7.03 -0.90
CA VAL A 272 -7.43 6.38 -0.54
C VAL A 272 -6.58 6.24 -1.79
N HIS A 273 -5.45 6.92 -1.83
CA HIS A 273 -4.50 6.87 -2.94
C HIS A 273 -3.37 5.89 -2.60
N ALA A 274 -3.10 4.89 -3.46
CA ALA A 274 -2.05 3.89 -3.25
C ALA A 274 -0.61 4.38 -3.56
N THR A 275 -0.29 5.60 -3.12
CA THR A 275 1.10 6.06 -2.97
C THR A 275 1.81 5.29 -1.86
N TYR A 276 3.12 5.45 -1.69
CA TYR A 276 3.87 4.74 -0.62
C TYR A 276 3.83 3.20 -0.70
N SER A 277 3.60 2.65 -1.90
CA SER A 277 3.93 1.25 -2.19
C SER A 277 5.45 1.11 -2.39
N LEU A 278 6.03 -0.02 -2.00
CA LEU A 278 7.49 -0.18 -1.91
C LEU A 278 8.08 -1.14 -2.95
N ASP A 279 7.28 -1.98 -3.60
CA ASP A 279 7.71 -2.92 -4.64
C ASP A 279 7.37 -2.37 -6.03
N ASN A 280 8.39 -1.96 -6.80
CA ASN A 280 8.31 -1.37 -8.16
C ASN A 280 7.41 -0.14 -8.37
N HIS A 281 6.60 0.25 -7.39
CA HIS A 281 5.58 1.31 -7.43
C HIS A 281 4.53 1.10 -8.53
N ASP A 282 4.37 -0.14 -8.97
CA ASP A 282 3.48 -0.53 -10.06
C ASP A 282 2.06 -0.89 -9.58
N GLY A 283 1.19 -1.23 -10.52
CA GLY A 283 -0.16 -1.70 -10.22
C GLY A 283 -0.20 -3.00 -9.41
N VAL A 284 0.84 -3.83 -9.41
CA VAL A 284 0.85 -5.09 -8.65
C VAL A 284 0.91 -4.79 -7.15
N ALA A 285 1.87 -3.96 -6.72
CA ALA A 285 2.00 -3.59 -5.31
C ALA A 285 0.79 -2.77 -4.82
N LYS A 286 0.30 -1.85 -5.64
CA LYS A 286 -0.87 -1.01 -5.32
C LYS A 286 -2.14 -1.83 -5.13
N ARG A 287 -2.43 -2.75 -6.06
CA ARG A 287 -3.51 -3.74 -5.93
C ARG A 287 -3.39 -4.55 -4.65
N GLN A 288 -2.18 -5.00 -4.35
CA GLN A 288 -1.94 -5.83 -3.17
C GLN A 288 -2.34 -5.07 -1.88
N ARG A 289 -1.97 -3.79 -1.75
CA ARG A 289 -2.42 -2.94 -0.62
C ARG A 289 -3.94 -2.88 -0.47
N PHE A 290 -4.66 -2.70 -1.59
CA PHE A 290 -6.12 -2.66 -1.59
C PHE A 290 -6.74 -4.00 -1.20
N LYS A 291 -6.17 -5.12 -1.65
CA LYS A 291 -6.62 -6.46 -1.30
C LYS A 291 -6.41 -6.72 0.20
N GLU A 292 -5.24 -6.39 0.75
CA GLU A 292 -4.94 -6.55 2.18
C GLU A 292 -5.88 -5.74 3.08
N ALA A 293 -6.28 -4.56 2.61
CA ALA A 293 -7.20 -3.67 3.31
C ALA A 293 -8.70 -4.03 3.13
N GLY A 294 -9.05 -5.04 2.33
CA GLY A 294 -10.46 -5.44 2.10
C GLY A 294 -11.27 -4.44 1.28
N ILE A 295 -10.58 -3.59 0.51
CA ILE A 295 -11.21 -2.56 -0.34
C ILE A 295 -11.03 -2.85 -1.83
N TRP A 296 -10.53 -4.02 -2.21
CA TRP A 296 -10.52 -4.44 -3.61
C TRP A 296 -11.87 -5.04 -4.02
N ARG A 297 -12.42 -4.60 -5.16
CA ARG A 297 -13.73 -5.03 -5.68
C ARG A 297 -13.65 -5.76 -7.02
N ALA A 298 -12.52 -5.68 -7.72
CA ALA A 298 -12.28 -6.39 -8.97
C ALA A 298 -11.76 -7.82 -8.71
N HIS A 299 -12.37 -8.55 -7.77
CA HIS A 299 -12.09 -9.98 -7.60
C HIS A 299 -12.83 -10.78 -8.68
N PRO A 300 -12.25 -11.87 -9.21
CA PRO A 300 -12.98 -12.78 -10.09
C PRO A 300 -14.10 -13.51 -9.33
N ALA A 301 -15.10 -14.03 -10.05
CA ALA A 301 -16.26 -14.69 -9.44
C ALA A 301 -15.87 -15.92 -8.59
N ASP A 302 -14.83 -16.64 -8.99
CA ASP A 302 -14.30 -17.83 -8.32
C ASP A 302 -13.35 -17.50 -7.16
N TYR A 303 -13.22 -16.22 -6.76
CA TYR A 303 -12.20 -15.79 -5.80
C TYR A 303 -12.29 -16.53 -4.46
N TYR A 304 -13.51 -16.82 -3.97
CA TYR A 304 -13.78 -17.55 -2.73
C TYR A 304 -14.00 -19.06 -2.92
N GLU A 305 -13.80 -19.59 -4.12
CA GLU A 305 -13.96 -21.00 -4.43
C GLU A 305 -12.65 -21.77 -4.32
N GLY A 306 -12.72 -23.02 -3.86
CA GLY A 306 -11.58 -23.93 -3.74
C GLY A 306 -11.24 -24.32 -2.31
N ARG A 307 -9.99 -24.79 -2.12
CA ARG A 307 -9.46 -25.25 -0.84
C ARG A 307 -8.29 -24.39 -0.43
N PHE A 308 -8.27 -24.00 0.84
CA PHE A 308 -7.35 -23.03 1.39
C PHE A 308 -6.66 -23.56 2.64
N LEU A 309 -5.41 -23.14 2.81
CA LEU A 309 -4.66 -23.27 4.06
C LEU A 309 -4.36 -21.86 4.56
N ALA A 310 -4.95 -21.48 5.68
CA ALA A 310 -4.76 -20.17 6.29
C ALA A 310 -3.78 -20.23 7.46
N LEU A 311 -2.89 -19.26 7.54
CA LEU A 311 -2.04 -19.05 8.70
C LEU A 311 -2.61 -17.88 9.53
N ASN A 312 -2.65 -18.05 10.85
CA ASN A 312 -2.91 -16.96 11.77
C ASN A 312 -1.64 -16.13 12.03
N ALA A 313 -1.84 -14.88 12.40
CA ALA A 313 -0.78 -13.95 12.74
C ALA A 313 -0.32 -14.09 14.20
N SER A 314 0.17 -15.27 14.61
CA SER A 314 0.72 -15.42 15.96
C SER A 314 2.14 -14.86 16.04
N LEU A 315 2.41 -14.00 17.03
CA LEU A 315 3.76 -13.52 17.28
C LEU A 315 4.66 -14.67 17.75
N PRO A 316 5.86 -14.86 17.17
CA PRO A 316 6.81 -15.87 17.64
C PRO A 316 7.22 -15.65 19.09
N ALA A 317 7.45 -16.73 19.84
CA ALA A 317 7.82 -16.66 21.26
C ALA A 317 9.10 -15.81 21.48
N GLU A 318 10.11 -16.01 20.64
CA GLU A 318 11.36 -15.22 20.67
C GLU A 318 11.14 -13.70 20.46
N VAL A 319 10.14 -13.33 19.67
CA VAL A 319 9.78 -11.93 19.43
C VAL A 319 9.03 -11.38 20.66
N GLN A 320 8.11 -12.16 21.24
CA GLN A 320 7.40 -11.78 22.46
C GLN A 320 8.35 -11.58 23.64
N GLU A 321 9.32 -12.48 23.82
CA GLU A 321 10.38 -12.38 24.83
C GLU A 321 11.21 -11.12 24.64
N ARG A 322 11.62 -10.81 23.40
CA ARG A 322 12.39 -9.61 23.12
C ARG A 322 11.59 -8.33 23.37
N ILE A 323 10.30 -8.32 23.02
CA ILE A 323 9.39 -7.23 23.36
C ILE A 323 9.31 -7.04 24.88
N ALA A 324 9.15 -8.14 25.63
CA ALA A 324 9.09 -8.10 27.09
C ALA A 324 10.41 -7.58 27.71
N HIS A 325 11.55 -7.98 27.14
CA HIS A 325 12.87 -7.48 27.54
C HIS A 325 12.96 -5.95 27.46
N TYR A 326 12.63 -5.35 26.30
CA TYR A 326 12.68 -3.90 26.15
C TYR A 326 11.69 -3.18 27.06
N LYS A 327 10.46 -3.70 27.20
CA LYS A 327 9.46 -3.15 28.13
C LYS A 327 9.98 -3.14 29.58
N SER A 328 10.65 -4.20 30.02
CA SER A 328 11.19 -4.32 31.38
C SER A 328 12.25 -3.27 31.71
N ARG A 329 12.93 -2.71 30.70
CA ARG A 329 13.92 -1.63 30.84
C ARG A 329 13.34 -0.23 30.64
N GLY A 330 12.02 -0.11 30.42
CA GLY A 330 11.39 1.16 30.07
C GLY A 330 11.74 1.66 28.67
N GLU A 331 12.18 0.78 27.77
CA GLU A 331 12.56 1.13 26.41
C GLU A 331 11.46 0.80 25.38
N PRO A 332 11.43 1.49 24.22
CA PRO A 332 10.48 1.20 23.16
C PRO A 332 10.61 -0.26 22.66
N PRO A 333 9.55 -1.08 22.77
CA PRO A 333 9.56 -2.45 22.27
C PRO A 333 9.43 -2.54 20.74
N SER A 334 9.13 -1.42 20.09
CA SER A 334 9.16 -1.28 18.63
C SER A 334 10.51 -0.70 18.23
N ASN A 335 11.40 -1.56 17.75
CA ASN A 335 12.74 -1.19 17.32
C ASN A 335 13.25 -2.16 16.25
N ILE A 336 14.41 -1.84 15.68
CA ILE A 336 14.99 -2.60 14.56
C ILE A 336 15.38 -4.04 14.94
N GLU A 337 15.79 -4.33 16.18
CA GLU A 337 16.12 -5.71 16.60
C GLU A 337 14.86 -6.59 16.67
N VAL A 338 13.79 -6.07 17.28
CA VAL A 338 12.50 -6.77 17.35
C VAL A 338 11.95 -6.98 15.93
N HIS A 339 12.11 -5.98 15.07
CA HIS A 339 11.70 -6.04 13.68
C HIS A 339 12.44 -7.14 12.89
N GLU A 340 13.76 -7.20 12.99
CA GLU A 340 14.59 -8.22 12.32
C GLU A 340 14.22 -9.64 12.73
N ARG A 341 14.02 -9.85 14.04
CA ARG A 341 13.58 -11.15 14.59
C ARG A 341 12.20 -11.53 14.06
N ALA A 342 11.27 -10.59 14.03
CA ALA A 342 9.93 -10.81 13.50
C ALA A 342 9.96 -11.20 12.02
N LEU A 343 10.64 -10.44 11.16
CA LEU A 343 10.74 -10.74 9.74
C LEU A 343 11.38 -12.11 9.48
N THR A 344 12.46 -12.43 10.21
CA THR A 344 13.13 -13.73 10.13
C THR A 344 12.18 -14.88 10.42
N ALA A 345 11.43 -14.79 11.51
CA ALA A 345 10.46 -15.81 11.89
C ALA A 345 9.30 -15.91 10.88
N TYR A 346 8.81 -14.80 10.34
CA TYR A 346 7.72 -14.78 9.36
C TYR A 346 8.08 -15.51 8.08
N VAL A 347 9.25 -15.25 7.49
CA VAL A 347 9.65 -15.94 6.23
C VAL A 347 9.98 -17.41 6.46
N ARG A 348 10.45 -17.77 7.65
CA ARG A 348 10.67 -19.17 8.04
C ARG A 348 9.36 -19.92 8.23
N GLU A 349 8.37 -19.29 8.84
CA GLU A 349 7.03 -19.83 8.94
C GLU A 349 6.40 -20.05 7.56
N LEU A 350 6.54 -19.07 6.66
CA LEU A 350 6.05 -19.19 5.29
C LEU A 350 6.70 -20.34 4.51
N ARG A 351 7.94 -20.72 4.82
CA ARG A 351 8.59 -21.88 4.21
C ARG A 351 7.72 -23.13 4.37
N ASP A 352 7.30 -23.42 5.59
CA ASP A 352 6.53 -24.60 5.94
C ASP A 352 5.08 -24.45 5.52
N GLY A 353 4.52 -23.23 5.64
CA GLY A 353 3.16 -22.94 5.17
C GLY A 353 3.01 -23.15 3.66
N LEU A 354 3.97 -22.67 2.86
CA LEU A 354 3.99 -22.87 1.41
C LEU A 354 4.16 -24.35 1.05
N ALA A 355 5.07 -25.04 1.74
CA ALA A 355 5.31 -26.47 1.57
C ALA A 355 4.04 -27.29 1.82
N LEU A 356 3.38 -27.05 2.96
CA LEU A 356 2.17 -27.75 3.35
C LEU A 356 1.00 -27.43 2.42
N ALA A 357 0.83 -26.16 2.03
CA ALA A 357 -0.21 -25.75 1.08
C ALA A 357 -0.05 -26.49 -0.25
N ARG A 358 1.19 -26.58 -0.76
CA ARG A 358 1.51 -27.32 -1.99
C ARG A 358 1.25 -28.82 -1.84
N ALA A 359 1.73 -29.42 -0.76
CA ALA A 359 1.56 -30.84 -0.45
C ALA A 359 0.07 -31.24 -0.39
N LEU A 360 -0.80 -30.37 0.13
CA LEU A 360 -2.23 -30.62 0.25
C LEU A 360 -3.04 -30.18 -1.00
N GLY A 361 -2.41 -29.54 -1.98
CA GLY A 361 -3.11 -28.93 -3.12
C GLY A 361 -4.11 -27.86 -2.67
N ARG A 362 -3.69 -26.98 -1.76
CA ARG A 362 -4.48 -25.87 -1.18
C ARG A 362 -3.84 -24.53 -1.53
N THR A 363 -4.67 -23.51 -1.74
CA THR A 363 -4.21 -22.12 -1.90
C THR A 363 -3.82 -21.56 -0.53
N LEU A 364 -2.60 -21.01 -0.41
CA LEU A 364 -2.14 -20.41 0.83
C LEU A 364 -2.85 -19.07 1.07
N VAL A 365 -3.37 -18.87 2.28
CA VAL A 365 -3.81 -17.56 2.79
C VAL A 365 -2.71 -17.02 3.69
N LEU A 366 -2.11 -15.91 3.29
CA LEU A 366 -1.04 -15.24 4.03
C LEU A 366 -1.60 -14.65 5.35
N PRO A 367 -0.82 -14.73 6.45
CA PRO A 367 -1.22 -14.12 7.73
C PRO A 367 -1.05 -12.59 7.70
N ARG A 368 -1.68 -11.90 8.66
CA ARG A 368 -1.48 -10.45 8.90
C ARG A 368 -0.29 -10.21 9.84
N TRP A 369 0.92 -10.09 9.30
CA TRP A 369 2.11 -9.84 10.12
C TRP A 369 2.07 -8.49 10.85
N MET A 370 2.90 -8.36 11.89
CA MET A 370 3.17 -7.08 12.55
C MET A 370 4.59 -6.61 12.24
N CYS A 371 4.74 -5.32 11.90
CA CYS A 371 6.02 -4.67 11.71
C CYS A 371 6.32 -3.69 12.84
N PHE A 372 7.55 -3.81 13.38
CA PHE A 372 8.05 -3.05 14.53
C PHE A 372 8.97 -1.88 14.17
N CYS A 373 9.10 -1.64 12.87
CA CYS A 373 9.85 -0.55 12.28
C CYS A 373 9.20 -0.26 10.92
N ASP A 374 9.27 0.99 10.49
CA ASP A 374 8.76 1.48 9.21
C ASP A 374 9.82 1.33 8.10
N ARG A 375 9.39 1.20 6.84
CA ARG A 375 10.29 0.97 5.70
C ARG A 375 10.30 2.20 4.80
N MET A 376 11.48 2.57 4.33
CA MET A 376 11.66 3.67 3.39
C MET A 376 12.17 3.20 2.04
N TRP A 377 11.86 4.00 1.02
CA TRP A 377 12.48 3.85 -0.29
C TRP A 377 13.97 4.13 -0.20
N SER A 378 14.79 3.22 -0.70
CA SER A 378 16.25 3.38 -0.81
C SER A 378 17.01 3.70 0.49
N GLY A 379 16.37 3.63 1.66
CA GLY A 379 16.96 4.05 2.93
C GLY A 379 17.41 5.51 2.96
N SER A 380 16.69 6.39 2.25
CA SER A 380 17.10 7.79 2.00
C SER A 380 17.15 8.67 3.24
N ASP A 381 16.38 8.35 4.26
CA ASP A 381 16.23 9.16 5.47
C ASP A 381 16.56 8.34 6.73
N ASP A 382 16.45 8.95 7.90
CA ASP A 382 16.66 8.30 9.18
C ASP A 382 15.31 8.00 9.84
N ILE A 383 15.02 6.72 10.08
CA ILE A 383 13.84 6.28 10.85
C ILE A 383 14.19 5.94 12.29
N PHE A 384 15.46 5.68 12.60
CA PHE A 384 15.91 5.18 13.89
C PHE A 384 15.82 6.27 14.94
N HIS A 385 16.23 7.49 14.59
CA HIS A 385 16.06 8.68 15.42
C HIS A 385 14.58 8.97 15.69
N PHE A 386 13.73 8.71 14.70
CA PHE A 386 12.30 8.96 14.76
C PHE A 386 11.49 7.79 15.30
N GLY A 387 12.09 6.93 16.14
CA GLY A 387 11.37 5.86 16.83
C GLY A 387 10.86 4.78 15.89
N CYS A 388 11.66 4.45 14.85
CA CYS A 388 11.32 3.46 13.83
C CYS A 388 10.11 3.87 12.97
N MET A 389 9.92 5.18 12.75
CA MET A 389 8.84 5.77 11.93
C MET A 389 9.42 6.66 10.84
N TYR A 390 8.77 6.68 9.65
CA TYR A 390 9.13 7.61 8.58
C TYR A 390 9.18 9.08 9.08
N PRO A 391 10.24 9.87 8.82
CA PRO A 391 10.26 11.29 9.17
C PRO A 391 9.00 12.06 8.75
N GLY A 392 8.33 12.70 9.71
CA GLY A 392 7.06 13.38 9.48
C GLY A 392 5.81 12.52 9.69
N SER A 393 5.92 11.26 10.12
CA SER A 393 4.77 10.41 10.52
C SER A 393 4.59 10.23 12.03
N GLN A 394 5.36 10.96 12.84
CA GLN A 394 5.38 10.83 14.31
C GLN A 394 4.11 11.35 15.01
N ASP A 395 3.08 11.78 14.27
CA ASP A 395 1.84 12.28 14.86
C ASP A 395 0.90 11.18 15.38
N GLY A 396 1.30 9.91 15.27
CA GLY A 396 0.61 8.76 15.82
C GLY A 396 1.60 7.74 16.38
N ASN A 397 1.21 7.07 17.47
CA ASN A 397 1.92 5.91 17.99
C ASN A 397 1.49 4.64 17.24
N PHE A 398 1.74 4.60 15.92
CA PHE A 398 1.24 3.54 15.04
C PHE A 398 2.17 2.32 14.96
N VAL A 399 3.37 2.37 15.56
CA VAL A 399 4.31 1.25 15.56
C VAL A 399 4.16 0.44 16.87
N PRO A 400 3.85 -0.86 16.83
CA PRO A 400 3.84 -1.71 15.64
C PRO A 400 2.54 -1.61 14.84
N PHE A 401 2.64 -1.81 13.53
CA PHE A 401 1.50 -1.79 12.60
C PHE A 401 1.36 -3.12 11.87
N THR A 402 0.18 -3.38 11.29
CA THR A 402 -0.03 -4.53 10.40
C THR A 402 0.83 -4.37 9.17
N CYS A 403 1.79 -5.29 8.99
CA CYS A 403 2.79 -5.18 7.95
C CYS A 403 2.20 -5.47 6.58
N PRO A 404 2.27 -4.52 5.64
CA PRO A 404 1.87 -4.76 4.26
C PRO A 404 2.78 -5.80 3.58
N MET A 405 2.26 -6.56 2.62
CA MET A 405 3.01 -7.61 1.94
C MET A 405 4.29 -7.07 1.30
N ASP A 406 4.25 -5.88 0.69
CA ASP A 406 5.41 -5.24 0.05
C ASP A 406 6.49 -4.73 1.03
N HIS A 407 6.27 -4.85 2.35
CA HIS A 407 7.29 -4.63 3.36
C HIS A 407 8.09 -5.92 3.66
N VAL A 408 7.43 -7.08 3.62
CA VAL A 408 8.00 -8.37 4.03
C VAL A 408 8.40 -9.22 2.82
N LEU A 409 7.68 -9.12 1.72
CA LEU A 409 7.79 -9.91 0.50
C LEU A 409 7.75 -8.99 -0.73
N SER A 410 7.97 -9.55 -1.93
CA SER A 410 7.77 -8.84 -3.20
C SER A 410 6.48 -9.32 -3.88
N PRO A 411 5.38 -8.53 -3.86
CA PRO A 411 4.20 -8.80 -4.69
C PRO A 411 4.53 -9.08 -6.16
N ALA A 412 5.51 -8.37 -6.74
CA ALA A 412 5.94 -8.59 -8.11
C ALA A 412 6.60 -9.95 -8.32
N ALA A 413 7.42 -10.43 -7.38
CA ALA A 413 8.00 -11.77 -7.43
C ALA A 413 6.92 -12.87 -7.36
N TRP A 414 5.93 -12.69 -6.48
CA TRP A 414 4.80 -13.61 -6.34
C TRP A 414 3.92 -13.63 -7.59
N ALA A 415 3.64 -12.47 -8.18
CA ALA A 415 2.91 -12.37 -9.43
C ALA A 415 3.66 -13.04 -10.58
N ARG A 416 4.98 -12.81 -10.72
CA ARG A 416 5.82 -13.47 -11.74
C ARG A 416 5.88 -14.99 -11.59
N ALA A 417 5.85 -15.49 -10.36
CA ALA A 417 5.83 -16.94 -10.10
C ALA A 417 4.49 -17.60 -10.44
N GLY A 418 3.42 -16.82 -10.67
CA GLY A 418 2.10 -17.34 -11.02
C GLY A 418 1.42 -18.13 -9.91
N ILE A 419 1.85 -17.98 -8.66
CA ILE A 419 1.29 -18.71 -7.52
C ILE A 419 0.03 -18.02 -7.03
N LYS A 420 -1.07 -18.78 -6.95
CA LYS A 420 -2.31 -18.31 -6.33
C LYS A 420 -2.12 -18.23 -4.82
N TYR A 421 -2.49 -17.10 -4.24
CA TYR A 421 -2.59 -16.90 -2.79
C TYR A 421 -3.79 -16.02 -2.46
N ARG A 422 -4.08 -15.89 -1.16
CA ARG A 422 -5.09 -14.98 -0.60
C ARG A 422 -4.50 -14.21 0.58
N ASP A 423 -5.08 -13.05 0.87
CA ASP A 423 -4.70 -12.21 2.02
C ASP A 423 -5.56 -12.55 3.23
N ALA A 424 -5.11 -12.30 4.46
CA ALA A 424 -5.84 -12.75 5.65
C ALA A 424 -7.32 -12.30 5.70
N VAL A 425 -7.63 -11.11 5.17
CA VAL A 425 -8.99 -10.55 5.10
C VAL A 425 -9.95 -11.45 4.30
N PHE A 426 -9.41 -12.27 3.40
CA PHE A 426 -10.15 -13.25 2.60
C PHE A 426 -11.03 -14.17 3.45
N VAL A 427 -10.51 -14.63 4.59
CA VAL A 427 -11.24 -15.58 5.45
C VAL A 427 -12.46 -14.92 6.08
N GLU A 428 -12.30 -13.67 6.51
CA GLU A 428 -13.34 -12.85 7.14
C GLU A 428 -14.43 -12.48 6.12
N GLU A 429 -14.04 -11.94 4.97
CA GLU A 429 -14.96 -11.52 3.90
C GLU A 429 -15.70 -12.69 3.26
N GLY A 430 -15.02 -13.81 3.05
CA GLY A 430 -15.62 -15.03 2.52
C GLY A 430 -16.61 -15.69 3.49
N GLY A 431 -16.67 -15.24 4.76
CA GLY A 431 -17.61 -15.75 5.74
C GLY A 431 -17.51 -17.25 5.99
N PHE A 432 -16.33 -17.85 5.81
CA PHE A 432 -16.13 -19.31 5.90
C PHE A 432 -16.49 -19.84 7.29
N ALA A 433 -16.07 -19.15 8.35
CA ALA A 433 -16.43 -19.51 9.72
C ALA A 433 -17.95 -19.50 9.94
N ARG A 434 -18.64 -18.45 9.47
CA ARG A 434 -20.11 -18.32 9.61
C ARG A 434 -20.89 -19.43 8.89
N ARG A 435 -20.30 -20.02 7.84
CA ARG A 435 -20.91 -21.10 7.04
C ARG A 435 -20.45 -22.50 7.46
N GLY A 436 -19.68 -22.63 8.55
CA GLY A 436 -19.13 -23.92 8.98
C GLY A 436 -18.09 -24.51 8.01
N ALA A 437 -17.48 -23.67 7.17
CA ALA A 437 -16.53 -24.06 6.12
C ALA A 437 -15.05 -23.87 6.53
N LEU A 438 -14.78 -23.74 7.84
CA LEU A 438 -13.46 -23.52 8.41
C LEU A 438 -13.23 -24.50 9.56
N ALA A 439 -12.07 -25.17 9.56
CA ALA A 439 -11.58 -25.96 10.68
C ALA A 439 -10.30 -25.35 11.24
N ASP A 440 -10.30 -25.11 12.56
CA ASP A 440 -9.12 -24.71 13.30
C ASP A 440 -8.27 -25.92 13.66
N LEU A 441 -6.98 -25.80 13.39
CA LEU A 441 -5.97 -26.79 13.73
C LEU A 441 -5.15 -26.31 14.93
N ALA A 442 -4.47 -27.23 15.60
CA ALA A 442 -3.48 -26.95 16.63
C ALA A 442 -2.13 -27.54 16.24
N VAL A 443 -1.06 -26.86 16.64
CA VAL A 443 0.32 -27.31 16.44
C VAL A 443 0.95 -27.50 17.81
N ILE A 444 1.50 -28.69 18.07
CA ILE A 444 2.16 -29.02 19.35
C ILE A 444 3.54 -29.65 19.11
N ASP A 445 4.36 -29.71 20.14
CA ASP A 445 5.66 -30.35 20.04
C ASP A 445 5.52 -31.85 19.74
N ARG A 446 6.46 -32.39 18.96
CA ARG A 446 6.51 -33.82 18.60
C ARG A 446 6.49 -34.72 19.84
N VAL A 447 7.22 -34.37 20.89
CA VAL A 447 7.32 -35.16 22.13
C VAL A 447 5.97 -35.21 22.85
N ASP A 448 5.26 -34.08 22.91
CA ASP A 448 3.92 -34.00 23.51
C ASP A 448 2.87 -34.76 22.70
N TYR A 449 2.99 -34.73 21.37
CA TYR A 449 2.13 -35.50 20.48
C TYR A 449 2.31 -37.01 20.67
N GLU A 450 3.55 -37.48 20.75
CA GLU A 450 3.86 -38.90 20.90
C GLU A 450 3.50 -39.45 22.27
N SER A 451 3.64 -38.64 23.32
CA SER A 451 3.24 -39.01 24.69
C SER A 451 1.71 -39.06 24.91
N SER A 452 0.93 -38.45 24.02
CA SER A 452 -0.54 -38.47 24.08
C SER A 452 -1.12 -39.78 23.50
N PRO A 453 -2.03 -40.49 24.21
CA PRO A 453 -2.68 -41.70 23.71
C PRO A 453 -3.39 -41.47 22.37
N ALA A 454 -3.25 -42.39 21.41
CA ALA A 454 -3.83 -42.23 20.07
C ALA A 454 -5.36 -41.99 20.09
N ALA A 455 -6.08 -42.62 21.01
CA ALA A 455 -7.52 -42.45 21.19
C ALA A 455 -7.93 -41.08 21.76
N SER A 456 -6.99 -40.33 22.37
CA SER A 456 -7.22 -38.98 22.90
C SER A 456 -6.62 -37.88 22.03
N ARG A 457 -5.98 -38.22 20.90
CA ARG A 457 -5.45 -37.21 19.97
C ARG A 457 -6.61 -36.54 19.23
N PRO A 458 -6.79 -35.21 19.33
CA PRO A 458 -7.83 -34.54 18.56
C PRO A 458 -7.53 -34.61 17.06
N ALA A 459 -8.56 -34.78 16.23
CA ALA A 459 -8.47 -34.92 14.76
C ALA A 459 -7.90 -33.68 14.02
N ALA A 460 -7.53 -32.64 14.77
CA ALA A 460 -7.06 -31.35 14.26
C ALA A 460 -5.71 -30.94 14.88
N VAL A 461 -4.93 -31.87 15.43
CA VAL A 461 -3.62 -31.59 16.03
C VAL A 461 -2.50 -32.12 15.15
N LEU A 462 -1.53 -31.25 14.85
CA LEU A 462 -0.32 -31.57 14.09
C LEU A 462 0.92 -31.47 14.98
N PRO A 463 1.79 -32.50 15.02
CA PRO A 463 3.10 -32.37 15.64
C PRO A 463 4.03 -31.47 14.81
N THR A 464 5.02 -30.87 15.46
CA THR A 464 6.19 -30.29 14.78
C THR A 464 7.07 -31.39 14.16
N GLY A 465 7.92 -31.02 13.20
CA GLY A 465 8.92 -31.92 12.62
C GLY A 465 8.36 -33.03 11.71
N MET A 466 7.17 -32.84 11.13
CA MET A 466 6.57 -33.84 10.24
C MET A 466 7.26 -33.89 8.87
N SER A 467 7.02 -34.99 8.16
CA SER A 467 7.13 -35.01 6.70
C SER A 467 5.84 -34.56 6.02
N ASP A 468 5.91 -34.16 4.76
CA ASP A 468 4.72 -33.82 3.97
C ASP A 468 3.75 -35.01 3.82
N ALA A 469 4.28 -36.24 3.75
CA ALA A 469 3.48 -37.46 3.72
C ALA A 469 2.71 -37.69 5.03
N GLU A 470 3.36 -37.47 6.18
CA GLU A 470 2.70 -37.53 7.48
C GLU A 470 1.60 -36.47 7.61
N ALA A 471 1.89 -35.24 7.19
CA ALA A 471 0.90 -34.16 7.20
C ALA A 471 -0.32 -34.46 6.31
N LYS A 472 -0.10 -35.04 5.12
CA LYS A 472 -1.19 -35.51 4.22
C LYS A 472 -2.06 -36.57 4.91
N ALA A 473 -1.44 -37.53 5.60
CA ALA A 473 -2.15 -38.59 6.31
C ALA A 473 -3.00 -38.05 7.47
N LEU A 474 -2.42 -37.17 8.30
CA LEU A 474 -3.11 -36.57 9.45
C LEU A 474 -4.28 -35.67 9.05
N LEU A 475 -4.17 -34.99 7.90
CA LEU A 475 -5.19 -34.05 7.41
C LEU A 475 -6.20 -34.67 6.44
N GLN A 476 -6.08 -35.96 6.11
CA GLN A 476 -7.02 -36.66 5.24
C GLN A 476 -8.48 -36.56 5.73
N PRO A 477 -8.79 -36.71 7.05
CA PRO A 477 -10.16 -36.57 7.54
C PRO A 477 -10.77 -35.18 7.31
N LEU A 478 -9.92 -34.16 7.12
CA LEU A 478 -10.33 -32.77 6.89
C LEU A 478 -10.16 -32.34 5.42
N ALA A 479 -9.95 -33.29 4.50
CA ALA A 479 -9.70 -32.99 3.09
C ALA A 479 -10.85 -32.23 2.40
N ALA A 480 -12.09 -32.46 2.84
CA ALA A 480 -13.28 -31.79 2.32
C ALA A 480 -13.52 -30.40 2.90
N VAL A 481 -12.87 -30.04 4.02
CA VAL A 481 -13.04 -28.72 4.64
C VAL A 481 -12.44 -27.64 3.74
N PRO A 482 -13.20 -26.61 3.34
CA PRO A 482 -12.71 -25.56 2.45
C PRO A 482 -11.50 -24.82 3.02
N VAL A 483 -11.55 -24.39 4.29
CA VAL A 483 -10.45 -23.66 4.94
C VAL A 483 -9.91 -24.45 6.13
N LEU A 484 -8.62 -24.81 6.08
CA LEU A 484 -7.89 -25.26 7.26
C LEU A 484 -7.09 -24.07 7.80
N ARG A 485 -7.22 -23.77 9.09
CA ARG A 485 -6.51 -22.63 9.71
C ARG A 485 -5.53 -23.11 10.76
N LEU A 486 -4.25 -22.79 10.57
CA LEU A 486 -3.18 -23.06 11.51
C LEU A 486 -2.90 -21.84 12.40
N PRO A 487 -2.53 -22.03 13.68
CA PRO A 487 -2.06 -20.95 14.54
C PRO A 487 -0.73 -20.37 14.05
N HIS A 488 0.12 -21.23 13.47
CA HIS A 488 1.35 -20.92 12.74
C HIS A 488 1.83 -22.17 11.98
N ALA A 489 2.80 -22.01 11.07
CA ALA A 489 3.53 -23.12 10.45
C ALA A 489 4.98 -23.28 10.96
N ARG A 490 5.37 -22.56 12.02
CA ARG A 490 6.71 -22.64 12.62
C ARG A 490 7.02 -24.05 13.11
N GLY A 491 8.14 -24.62 12.66
CA GLY A 491 8.64 -25.94 13.01
C GLY A 491 7.80 -27.10 12.47
N LEU A 492 6.84 -26.84 11.57
CA LEU A 492 5.80 -27.82 11.25
C LEU A 492 6.31 -28.92 10.33
N LEU A 493 7.04 -28.56 9.28
CA LEU A 493 7.59 -29.50 8.31
C LEU A 493 9.11 -29.48 8.36
N CYS A 494 9.72 -30.66 8.48
CA CYS A 494 11.17 -30.78 8.37
C CYS A 494 11.63 -31.61 7.18
N ARG A 495 10.75 -32.40 6.55
CA ARG A 495 11.10 -33.25 5.40
C ARG A 495 10.06 -33.17 4.31
N ILE A 496 10.53 -33.13 3.06
CA ILE A 496 9.74 -33.42 1.86
C ILE A 496 10.27 -34.76 1.33
N GLU A 497 9.42 -35.77 1.23
CA GLU A 497 9.87 -37.14 0.91
C GLU A 497 10.36 -37.26 -0.53
N ASP A 498 9.68 -36.59 -1.47
CA ASP A 498 10.08 -36.58 -2.88
C ASP A 498 11.16 -35.52 -3.14
N ALA A 499 12.30 -35.96 -3.70
CA ALA A 499 13.45 -35.10 -3.96
C ALA A 499 13.16 -34.01 -5.00
N ALA A 500 12.39 -34.33 -6.05
CA ALA A 500 12.06 -33.36 -7.10
C ALA A 500 11.07 -32.30 -6.58
N GLU A 501 10.13 -32.69 -5.74
CA GLU A 501 9.25 -31.76 -5.03
C GLU A 501 10.03 -30.87 -4.07
N ALA A 502 11.01 -31.42 -3.33
CA ALA A 502 11.89 -30.65 -2.45
C ALA A 502 12.68 -29.59 -3.23
N ASP A 503 13.29 -29.96 -4.37
CA ASP A 503 14.06 -29.05 -5.23
C ASP A 503 13.18 -27.96 -5.84
N ALA A 504 11.99 -28.32 -6.34
CA ALA A 504 11.04 -27.36 -6.89
C ALA A 504 10.55 -26.37 -5.82
N LEU A 505 10.30 -26.85 -4.60
CA LEU A 505 9.90 -26.02 -3.48
C LEU A 505 11.04 -25.10 -3.02
N ASN A 506 12.26 -25.60 -2.95
CA ASN A 506 13.46 -24.82 -2.62
C ASN A 506 13.70 -23.69 -3.63
N ALA A 507 13.50 -23.95 -4.93
CA ALA A 507 13.56 -22.92 -5.97
C ALA A 507 12.51 -21.82 -5.76
N LEU A 508 11.27 -22.20 -5.39
CA LEU A 508 10.21 -21.24 -5.07
C LEU A 508 10.54 -20.44 -3.80
N ILE A 509 10.94 -21.10 -2.71
CA ILE A 509 11.35 -20.44 -1.46
C ILE A 509 12.43 -19.40 -1.74
N SER A 510 13.44 -19.79 -2.51
CA SER A 510 14.55 -18.92 -2.89
C SER A 510 14.13 -17.74 -3.76
N SER A 511 13.00 -17.80 -4.44
CA SER A 511 12.48 -16.69 -5.25
C SER A 511 11.47 -15.81 -4.49
N LEU A 512 10.66 -16.40 -3.62
CA LEU A 512 9.47 -15.76 -3.04
C LEU A 512 9.69 -15.20 -1.64
N LEU A 513 10.56 -15.85 -0.86
CA LEU A 513 10.75 -15.56 0.57
C LEU A 513 12.00 -14.71 0.82
N ARG A 514 12.39 -13.90 -0.17
CA ARG A 514 13.43 -12.87 -0.02
C ARG A 514 12.81 -11.64 0.62
N VAL A 515 13.21 -11.36 1.85
CA VAL A 515 12.85 -10.11 2.51
C VAL A 515 13.49 -8.94 1.76
N PRO A 516 12.70 -7.95 1.32
CA PRO A 516 13.23 -6.74 0.71
C PRO A 516 14.24 -6.05 1.63
N GLN A 517 15.24 -5.40 1.04
CA GLN A 517 16.26 -4.72 1.83
C GLN A 517 15.62 -3.65 2.73
N TRP A 518 16.01 -3.66 4.00
CA TRP A 518 15.55 -2.72 5.01
C TRP A 518 16.70 -1.85 5.47
N CYS A 519 16.77 -0.64 4.91
CA CYS A 519 17.84 0.30 5.20
C CYS A 519 17.29 1.64 5.67
N ALA A 520 18.11 2.36 6.43
CA ALA A 520 17.95 3.77 6.70
C ALA A 520 19.28 4.43 7.00
N LYS A 521 19.35 5.75 6.83
CA LYS A 521 20.43 6.57 7.35
C LYS A 521 20.37 6.62 8.87
N CYS A 522 21.51 6.93 9.47
CA CYS A 522 21.62 7.24 10.89
C CYS A 522 21.93 8.74 11.03
N PHE A 523 21.30 9.42 11.98
CA PHE A 523 21.55 10.83 12.30
C PHE A 523 22.95 11.06 12.88
N GLN A 524 23.47 10.05 13.57
CA GLN A 524 24.85 9.98 14.06
C GLN A 524 25.49 8.66 13.58
N PRO A 525 26.79 8.39 13.83
CA PRO A 525 27.36 7.09 13.45
C PRO A 525 26.48 5.93 13.93
N CYS A 526 26.14 5.00 13.03
CA CYS A 526 25.16 3.96 13.31
C CYS A 526 25.56 3.11 14.53
N GLU A 527 26.87 2.94 14.78
CA GLU A 527 27.40 2.25 15.96
C GLU A 527 26.95 2.89 17.27
N LYS A 528 26.78 4.21 17.30
CA LYS A 528 26.32 4.94 18.48
C LYS A 528 24.80 4.97 18.55
N GLU A 529 24.13 5.18 17.43
CA GLU A 529 22.67 5.30 17.38
C GLU A 529 21.95 3.99 17.68
N LEU A 530 22.49 2.88 17.16
CA LEU A 530 21.87 1.56 17.25
C LEU A 530 22.40 0.72 18.41
N ALA A 531 23.45 1.14 19.12
CA ALA A 531 24.06 0.39 20.24
C ALA A 531 23.09 0.03 21.37
N ARG A 532 21.98 0.77 21.51
CA ARG A 532 20.93 0.46 22.49
C ARG A 532 20.09 -0.77 22.12
N TRP A 533 20.04 -1.11 20.83
CA TRP A 533 19.20 -2.18 20.29
C TRP A 533 19.99 -3.34 19.70
N LEU A 534 21.13 -3.06 19.08
CA LEU A 534 21.92 -4.02 18.33
C LEU A 534 23.32 -4.16 18.93
N SER A 535 23.88 -5.36 18.79
CA SER A 535 25.28 -5.61 19.14
C SER A 535 26.23 -4.86 18.17
N GLN A 536 27.44 -4.55 18.63
CA GLN A 536 28.46 -3.92 17.76
C GLN A 536 28.79 -4.76 16.52
N GLU A 537 28.76 -6.09 16.66
CA GLU A 537 28.95 -7.01 15.53
C GLU A 537 27.81 -6.85 14.52
N THR A 538 26.55 -6.98 14.95
CA THR A 538 25.37 -6.81 14.11
C THR A 538 25.35 -5.46 13.39
N ILE A 539 25.74 -4.38 14.09
CA ILE A 539 25.79 -3.05 13.48
C ILE A 539 26.85 -2.99 12.38
N ARG A 540 28.07 -3.49 12.62
CA ARG A 540 29.14 -3.51 11.62
C ARG A 540 28.78 -4.35 10.40
N GLU A 541 28.09 -5.45 10.66
CA GLU A 541 27.65 -6.39 9.64
C GLU A 541 26.51 -5.87 8.76
N GLY A 542 25.67 -4.98 9.31
CA GLY A 542 24.61 -4.29 8.57
C GLY A 542 24.99 -2.89 8.09
N ALA A 543 26.11 -2.34 8.53
CA ALA A 543 26.57 -1.01 8.13
C ALA A 543 26.86 -0.96 6.63
N ALA A 544 26.25 0.00 5.94
CA ALA A 544 26.49 0.29 4.53
C ALA A 544 27.25 1.61 4.36
N TRP A 545 27.51 2.01 3.11
CA TRP A 545 28.15 3.26 2.65
C TRP A 545 28.67 4.21 3.75
N GLY A 546 29.93 4.03 4.14
CA GLY A 546 30.66 4.96 5.01
C GLY A 546 30.17 5.05 6.46
N GLY A 547 29.42 4.07 6.98
CA GLY A 547 28.97 4.02 8.39
C GLY A 547 27.81 4.97 8.72
N SER A 548 27.27 5.66 7.71
CA SER A 548 26.16 6.63 7.84
C SER A 548 24.78 6.03 7.55
N SER A 549 24.74 4.75 7.21
CA SER A 549 23.50 4.00 6.97
C SER A 549 23.62 2.58 7.48
N PHE A 550 22.51 2.04 7.94
CA PHE A 550 22.39 0.66 8.38
C PHE A 550 21.35 -0.05 7.53
N CYS A 551 21.70 -1.24 7.06
CA CYS A 551 20.84 -2.17 6.38
C CYS A 551 20.77 -3.47 7.18
N MET A 552 19.56 -3.86 7.58
CA MET A 552 19.34 -5.14 8.21
C MET A 552 19.78 -6.27 7.27
N ARG A 553 20.38 -7.33 7.82
CA ARG A 553 20.68 -8.53 7.05
C ARG A 553 19.39 -9.19 6.58
N SER A 554 19.34 -9.55 5.30
CA SER A 554 18.22 -10.34 4.78
C SER A 554 18.20 -11.71 5.48
N PRO A 555 17.06 -12.13 6.06
CA PRO A 555 16.95 -13.43 6.70
C PRO A 555 17.23 -14.58 5.72
N ILE A 556 17.95 -15.59 6.19
CA ILE A 556 18.18 -16.83 5.45
C ILE A 556 17.08 -17.83 5.81
N VAL A 557 16.41 -18.35 4.78
CA VAL A 557 15.39 -19.40 4.91
C VAL A 557 16.04 -20.77 4.67
N PRO A 558 16.07 -21.68 5.67
CA PRO A 558 16.70 -22.99 5.51
C PRO A 558 15.99 -23.82 4.43
N GLN A 559 16.76 -24.40 3.51
CA GLN A 559 16.23 -25.24 2.41
C GLN A 559 15.98 -26.68 2.88
N TYR A 560 14.99 -27.35 2.30
CA TYR A 560 14.80 -28.78 2.50
C TYR A 560 15.95 -29.56 1.88
N ARG A 561 16.33 -30.69 2.50
CA ARG A 561 17.39 -31.57 2.00
C ARG A 561 16.88 -33.00 1.97
N THR A 562 17.04 -33.66 0.83
CA THR A 562 16.59 -35.05 0.63
C THR A 562 17.18 -35.97 1.69
N GLY A 563 16.32 -36.76 2.34
CA GLY A 563 16.70 -37.71 3.39
C GLY A 563 17.09 -37.08 4.74
N GLN A 564 17.01 -35.75 4.90
CA GLN A 564 17.33 -35.06 6.15
C GLN A 564 16.09 -34.33 6.70
N CYS A 565 15.98 -34.28 8.03
CA CYS A 565 15.02 -33.42 8.71
C CYS A 565 15.68 -32.05 8.91
N VAL A 566 15.16 -31.02 8.26
CA VAL A 566 15.66 -29.64 8.36
C VAL A 566 14.57 -28.74 8.94
N SER A 567 14.65 -28.48 10.24
CA SER A 567 13.73 -27.55 10.92
C SER A 567 13.94 -26.11 10.44
N ASN A 568 12.87 -25.31 10.38
CA ASN A 568 12.97 -23.85 10.18
C ASN A 568 13.23 -23.09 11.48
N LEU A 569 13.20 -23.76 12.64
CA LEU A 569 13.50 -23.17 13.95
C LEU A 569 15.00 -23.21 14.26
N GLU A 570 15.72 -24.18 13.69
CA GLU A 570 17.17 -24.31 13.85
C GLU A 570 17.88 -23.33 12.92
N VAL A 571 18.62 -22.39 13.50
CA VAL A 571 19.66 -21.65 12.78
C VAL A 571 20.97 -22.29 13.16
N SER A 572 21.72 -22.82 12.20
CA SER A 572 23.12 -23.11 12.46
C SER A 572 23.78 -21.79 12.88
N ARG A 573 24.39 -21.78 14.06
CA ARG A 573 25.39 -20.76 14.42
C ARG A 573 26.64 -21.01 13.56
N SER A 574 26.53 -20.82 12.25
CA SER A 574 27.65 -20.83 11.32
C SER A 574 27.19 -20.38 9.93
N ALA A 575 27.47 -19.12 9.62
CA ALA A 575 27.90 -18.66 8.30
C ALA A 575 28.83 -17.47 8.53
#